data_AF-A0A1R3UJB5-F1
#
_entry.id   AF-A0A1R3UJB5-F1
#
_cell.length_a   1.000
_cell.length_b   1.000
_cell.length_c   1.000
_cell.angle_alpha   90.00
_cell.angle_beta   90.00
_cell.angle_gamma   90.00
#
_symmetry.space_group_name_H-M   'P 1'
#
loop_
_entity.id
_entity.type
_entity.pdbx_description
1 polymer ?
#
loop_
_entity_poly.entity_id
_entity_poly.type
_entity_poly.pdbx_seq_one_letter_code
_entity_poly.pdbx_strand_id
1 'polypeptide(L)'
;MSDPIPEHPHEPEADIEHLAATLRRRRHELADAEGARIGQGRVVHGLTTHMWAGVEVPAVACHAAVDPLRLYPAASPITCRRCLGRARAGRDQVPGQTSIL
;
A
#
# COMPACT_ATOMS: atom_id res chain seq x y z
N MET A 1 7.49 40.90 24.81
CA MET A 1 6.76 39.86 25.54
C MET A 1 6.18 38.95 24.48
N SER A 2 6.78 37.79 24.27
CA SER A 2 6.30 36.82 23.27
C SER A 2 5.20 35.99 23.92
N ASP A 3 4.03 35.94 23.30
CA ASP A 3 2.94 35.07 23.76
C ASP A 3 3.39 33.60 23.68
N PRO A 4 3.07 32.77 24.68
CA PRO A 4 3.37 31.34 24.61
C PRO A 4 2.55 30.70 23.49
N ILE A 5 3.23 29.97 22.60
CA ILE A 5 2.57 29.12 21.61
C ILE A 5 1.75 28.09 22.40
N PRO A 6 0.44 27.97 22.19
CA PRO A 6 -0.34 26.94 22.86
C PRO A 6 0.16 25.58 22.40
N GLU A 7 0.78 24.84 23.33
CA GLU A 7 1.10 23.43 23.14
C GLU A 7 -0.24 22.68 23.14
N HIS A 8 -0.73 22.31 21.96
CA HIS A 8 -1.87 21.42 21.85
C HIS A 8 -1.49 20.07 22.46
N PRO A 9 -2.26 19.53 23.43
CA PRO A 9 -2.03 18.19 23.92
C PRO A 9 -2.19 17.20 22.74
N HIS A 10 -1.10 16.54 22.36
CA HIS A 10 -1.15 15.41 21.43
C HIS A 10 -1.75 14.23 22.18
N GLU A 11 -3.00 13.90 21.89
CA GLU A 11 -3.65 12.69 22.39
C GLU A 11 -3.27 11.51 21.47
N PRO A 12 -2.41 10.57 21.90
CA PRO A 12 -1.85 9.55 21.02
C PRO A 12 -2.91 8.64 20.39
N GLU A 13 -4.03 8.44 21.09
CA GLU A 13 -5.15 7.63 20.61
C GLU A 13 -5.88 8.30 19.44
N ALA A 14 -6.07 9.62 19.49
CA ALA A 14 -6.65 10.39 18.39
C ALA A 14 -5.74 10.37 17.15
N ASP A 15 -4.42 10.46 17.35
CA ASP A 15 -3.43 10.37 16.27
C ASP A 15 -3.44 8.99 15.58
N ILE A 16 -3.58 7.91 16.37
CA ILE A 16 -3.68 6.54 15.85
C ILE A 16 -4.97 6.34 15.03
N GLU A 17 -6.13 6.77 15.54
CA GLU A 17 -7.39 6.64 14.80
C GLU A 17 -7.38 7.49 13.53
N HIS A 18 -6.81 8.70 13.58
CA HIS A 18 -6.64 9.54 12.40
C HIS A 18 -5.77 8.87 11.32
N LEU A 19 -4.66 8.24 11.72
CA LEU A 19 -3.82 7.47 10.82
C LEU A 19 -4.58 6.28 10.22
N ALA A 20 -5.28 5.50 11.04
CA ALA A 20 -6.07 4.37 10.58
C ALA A 20 -7.15 4.80 9.58
N ALA A 21 -7.86 5.89 9.84
CA ALA A 21 -8.85 6.47 8.92
C ALA A 21 -8.22 6.89 7.59
N THR A 22 -7.04 7.52 7.63
CA THR A 22 -6.29 7.91 6.42
C THR A 22 -5.87 6.70 5.59
N LEU A 23 -5.40 5.63 6.22
CA LEU A 23 -5.02 4.38 5.55
C LEU A 23 -6.22 3.69 4.92
N ARG A 24 -7.36 3.62 5.61
CA ARG A 24 -8.62 3.07 5.09
C ARG A 24 -9.08 3.84 3.85
N ARG A 25 -9.05 5.19 3.90
CA ARG A 25 -9.36 6.04 2.74
C ARG A 25 -8.41 5.76 1.58
N ARG A 26 -7.10 5.68 1.84
CA ARG A 26 -6.10 5.43 0.79
C ARG A 26 -6.29 4.08 0.12
N ARG A 27 -6.68 3.06 0.88
CA ARG A 27 -7.04 1.74 0.33
C ARG A 27 -8.25 1.84 -0.59
N HIS A 28 -9.30 2.55 -0.18
CA HIS A 28 -10.51 2.72 -0.99
C HIS A 28 -10.20 3.44 -2.31
N GLU A 29 -9.38 4.49 -2.29
CA GLU A 29 -8.94 5.21 -3.51
C GLU A 29 -8.18 4.33 -4.51
N LEU A 30 -7.52 3.27 -4.03
CA LEU A 30 -6.72 2.35 -4.85
C LEU A 30 -7.48 1.07 -5.24
N ALA A 31 -8.65 0.82 -4.67
CA ALA A 31 -9.38 -0.44 -4.85
C ALA A 31 -9.75 -0.72 -6.31
N ASP A 32 -10.13 0.32 -7.05
CA ASP A 32 -10.54 0.23 -8.46
C ASP A 32 -9.39 0.47 -9.46
N ALA A 33 -8.15 0.63 -8.97
CA ALA A 33 -7.01 0.90 -9.84
C ALA A 33 -6.42 -0.39 -10.44
N GLU A 34 -6.10 -0.37 -11.74
CA GLU A 34 -5.41 -1.49 -12.41
C GLU A 34 -4.00 -1.75 -11.86
N GLY A 35 -3.40 -0.71 -11.30
CA GLY A 35 -2.11 -0.77 -10.61
C GLY A 35 -1.79 0.56 -9.94
N ALA A 36 -0.60 0.65 -9.36
CA ALA A 36 -0.12 1.86 -8.71
C ALA A 36 1.30 2.23 -9.09
N ARG A 37 1.58 3.53 -9.12
CA ARG A 37 2.94 4.10 -9.22
C ARG A 37 3.43 4.44 -7.82
N ILE A 38 4.73 4.31 -7.60
CA ILE A 38 5.38 4.72 -6.36
C ILE A 38 5.93 6.14 -6.56
N GLY A 39 5.44 7.10 -5.79
CA GLY A 39 5.80 8.52 -5.95
C GLY A 39 5.49 9.03 -7.37
N GLN A 40 6.41 9.82 -7.92
CA GLN A 40 6.36 10.32 -9.29
C GLN A 40 6.95 9.35 -10.33
N GLY A 41 7.15 8.08 -9.96
CA GLY A 41 7.67 7.06 -10.86
C GLY A 41 6.76 6.77 -12.05
N ARG A 42 7.33 6.18 -13.11
CA ARG A 42 6.61 5.74 -14.32
C ARG A 42 6.30 4.24 -14.33
N VAL A 43 6.94 3.47 -13.46
CA VAL A 43 6.72 2.03 -13.35
C VAL A 43 5.41 1.80 -12.61
N VAL A 44 4.57 0.94 -13.17
CA VAL A 44 3.27 0.56 -12.62
C VAL A 44 3.41 -0.81 -11.97
N HIS A 45 3.01 -0.89 -10.73
CA HIS A 45 3.08 -2.07 -9.89
C HIS A 45 1.68 -2.66 -9.70
N GLY A 46 1.60 -3.99 -9.59
CA GLY A 46 0.37 -4.63 -9.15
C GLY A 46 0.09 -4.30 -7.70
N LEU A 47 -1.18 -3.99 -7.40
CA LEU A 47 -1.66 -3.75 -6.04
C LEU A 47 -1.89 -5.07 -5.30
N THR A 48 -1.69 -5.03 -3.99
CA THR A 48 -2.05 -6.07 -3.03
C THR A 48 -2.41 -5.41 -1.71
N THR A 49 -2.91 -6.20 -0.75
CA THR A 49 -3.17 -5.75 0.61
C THR A 49 -2.14 -6.36 1.55
N HIS A 50 -1.67 -5.59 2.53
CA HIS A 50 -0.84 -6.07 3.63
C HIS A 50 -1.45 -5.64 4.96
N MET A 51 -1.20 -6.41 6.03
CA MET A 51 -1.62 -6.05 7.38
C MET A 51 -0.51 -5.26 8.06
N TRP A 52 -0.79 -4.04 8.48
CA TRP A 52 0.14 -3.21 9.27
C TRP A 52 -0.53 -2.74 10.54
N ALA A 53 0.03 -3.13 11.71
CA ALA A 53 -0.52 -2.81 13.03
C ALA A 53 -2.03 -3.09 13.16
N GLY A 54 -2.52 -4.20 12.60
CA GLY A 54 -3.94 -4.56 12.62
C GLY A 54 -4.82 -3.86 11.57
N VAL A 55 -4.24 -3.01 10.70
CA VAL A 55 -4.94 -2.29 9.63
C VAL A 55 -4.56 -2.86 8.27
N GLU A 56 -5.56 -3.14 7.42
CA GLU A 56 -5.34 -3.46 6.01
C GLU A 56 -4.87 -2.21 5.26
N VAL A 57 -3.63 -2.25 4.74
CA VAL A 57 -3.02 -1.16 3.97
C VAL A 57 -2.75 -1.59 2.53
N PRO A 58 -2.87 -0.66 1.56
CA PRO A 58 -2.50 -0.94 0.18
C PRO A 58 -0.98 -1.10 0.07
N ALA A 59 -0.55 -2.10 -0.68
CA ALA A 59 0.86 -2.40 -0.93
C ALA A 59 1.07 -2.76 -2.40
N VAL A 60 2.33 -2.79 -2.83
CA VAL A 60 2.70 -3.32 -4.15
C VAL A 60 3.09 -4.78 -4.03
N ALA A 61 2.65 -5.62 -4.97
CA ALA A 61 2.89 -7.06 -4.95
C ALA A 61 4.37 -7.47 -4.96
N CYS A 62 5.27 -6.57 -5.37
CA CYS A 62 6.71 -6.79 -5.34
C CYS A 62 7.40 -6.28 -4.08
N HIS A 63 6.66 -5.71 -3.12
CA HIS A 63 7.16 -5.12 -1.86
C HIS A 63 8.23 -4.02 -2.05
N ALA A 64 8.23 -3.33 -3.21
CA ALA A 64 9.18 -2.25 -3.50
C ALA A 64 8.87 -0.93 -2.76
N ALA A 65 7.68 -0.80 -2.18
CA ALA A 65 7.30 0.30 -1.31
C ALA A 65 6.69 -0.25 -0.03
N VAL A 66 7.07 0.36 1.09
CA VAL A 66 6.54 0.07 2.44
C VAL A 66 5.57 1.14 2.92
N ASP A 67 5.62 2.34 2.32
CA ASP A 67 4.76 3.46 2.66
C ASP A 67 3.53 3.50 1.71
N PRO A 68 2.32 3.17 2.21
CA PRO A 68 1.09 3.19 1.41
C PRO A 68 0.72 4.60 0.91
N LEU A 69 1.17 5.66 1.58
CA LEU A 69 0.86 7.04 1.20
C LEU A 69 1.62 7.48 -0.05
N ARG A 70 2.67 6.75 -0.44
CA ARG A 70 3.42 6.98 -1.68
C ARG A 70 2.85 6.26 -2.90
N LEU A 71 1.78 5.49 -2.76
CA LEU A 71 1.16 4.75 -3.86
C LEU A 71 0.11 5.61 -4.54
N TYR A 72 0.26 5.89 -5.84
CA TYR A 72 -0.72 6.64 -6.62
C TYR A 72 -1.40 5.73 -7.65
N PRO A 73 -2.73 5.86 -7.86
CA PRO A 73 -3.44 5.03 -8.83
C PRO A 73 -2.88 5.23 -10.25
N ALA A 74 -2.91 4.16 -11.04
CA ALA A 74 -2.58 4.19 -12.45
C ALA A 74 -3.65 3.44 -13.24
N ALA A 75 -4.16 4.08 -14.30
CA ALA A 75 -5.11 3.50 -15.24
C ALA A 75 -4.42 2.78 -16.41
N SER A 76 -3.16 2.39 -16.22
CA SER A 76 -2.35 1.72 -17.24
C SER A 76 -1.90 0.36 -16.73
N PRO A 77 -1.65 -0.63 -17.61
CA PRO A 77 -1.23 -1.96 -17.19
C PRO A 77 0.06 -2.00 -16.35
N ILE A 78 0.20 -3.05 -15.57
CA ILE A 78 1.41 -3.32 -14.75
C ILE A 78 2.64 -3.44 -15.65
N THR A 79 3.67 -2.61 -15.39
CA THR A 79 4.96 -2.62 -16.11
C THR A 79 6.12 -3.13 -15.24
N CYS A 80 5.93 -3.27 -13.93
CA CYS A 80 6.95 -3.80 -13.04
C CYS A 80 7.24 -5.29 -13.34
N ARG A 81 8.47 -5.58 -13.77
CA ARG A 81 8.92 -6.95 -14.10
C ARG A 81 8.72 -7.95 -12.95
N ARG A 82 8.95 -7.54 -11.70
CA ARG A 82 8.74 -8.39 -10.50
C ARG A 82 7.26 -8.71 -10.29
N CYS A 83 6.38 -7.72 -10.45
CA CYS A 83 4.93 -7.93 -10.36
C CYS A 83 4.42 -8.86 -11.46
N LEU A 84 4.87 -8.65 -12.70
CA LEU A 84 4.53 -9.51 -13.83
C LEU A 84 4.99 -10.96 -13.63
N GLY A 85 6.21 -11.16 -13.09
CA GLY A 85 6.72 -12.49 -12.76
C GLY A 85 5.88 -13.19 -11.68
N ARG A 86 5.48 -12.48 -10.63
CA ARG A 86 4.63 -13.02 -9.54
C ARG A 86 3.22 -13.38 -10.02
N ALA A 87 2.62 -12.56 -10.88
CA ALA A 87 1.29 -12.83 -11.44
C ALA A 87 1.25 -14.12 -12.27
N ARG A 88 2.36 -14.47 -12.93
CA ARG A 88 2.52 -15.75 -13.65
C ARG A 88 2.71 -16.91 -12.68
N ALA A 89 3.61 -16.78 -11.70
CA ALA A 89 3.85 -17.82 -10.70
C ALA A 89 2.60 -18.20 -9.88
N GLY A 90 1.71 -17.25 -9.60
CA GLY A 90 0.44 -17.53 -8.93
C GLY A 90 -0.58 -18.27 -9.80
N ARG A 91 -0.48 -18.16 -11.13
CA ARG A 91 -1.33 -18.90 -12.10
C ARG A 91 -0.80 -20.31 -12.36
N ASP A 92 0.50 -20.49 -12.22
CA ASP A 92 1.19 -21.77 -12.45
C ASP A 92 1.24 -22.66 -11.18
N GLN A 93 0.55 -22.29 -10.09
CA GLN A 93 0.34 -23.19 -8.94
C GLN A 93 -0.53 -24.37 -9.39
N VAL A 94 0.12 -25.48 -9.72
CA VAL A 94 -0.54 -26.73 -10.08
C VAL A 94 -1.21 -27.33 -8.83
N PRO A 95 -2.48 -27.78 -8.89
CA PRO A 95 -3.12 -28.46 -7.77
C PRO A 95 -2.27 -29.65 -7.30
N GLY A 96 -1.82 -29.62 -6.04
CA GLY A 96 -1.05 -30.71 -5.40
C GLY A 96 0.41 -30.37 -5.06
N GLN A 97 0.91 -29.18 -5.36
CA GLN A 97 2.29 -28.81 -5.04
C GLN A 97 2.39 -28.09 -3.70
N THR A 98 2.59 -28.85 -2.61
CA THR A 98 2.95 -28.29 -1.30
C THR A 98 4.37 -27.75 -1.37
N SER A 99 4.54 -26.43 -1.28
CA SER A 99 5.86 -25.83 -1.11
C SER A 99 6.42 -26.24 0.25
N ILE A 100 7.41 -27.12 0.26
CA ILE A 100 8.18 -27.46 1.46
C ILE A 100 9.29 -26.41 1.56
N LEU A 101 9.05 -25.39 2.37
CA LEU A 101 10.10 -24.54 2.94
C LEU A 101 9.83 -24.39 4.43
#